data_AF-A0A0G4ESG3-F1
#
_entry.id   AF-A0A0G4ESG3-F1
#
_cell.length_a   1.000
_cell.length_b   1.000
_cell.length_c   1.000
_cell.angle_alpha   90.00
_cell.angle_beta   90.00
_cell.angle_gamma   90.00
#
_symmetry.space_group_name_H-M   'P 1'
#
loop_
_entity.id
_entity.type
_entity.pdbx_description
1 polymer ?
#
loop_
_entity_poly.entity_id
_entity_poly.type
_entity_poly.pdbx_seq_one_letter_code
_entity_poly.pdbx_strand_id
1 'polypeptide(L)'
;MRVTVVQAAERWWSHFLESNNTLIAETFSGQLRSRVKCTMCGTTSDTFDPFFDLSLPLERAPRLSLHTCVESFFDEEILGQPGHQHYFCEVCKQKRRATKQLSITHVPTLLLVHLKRYSSMLSGVRTTVDVQMRLNKGEWMDKKARGRNAFVPSLRFVHCPSSVPYIWLFERAFFGVGL
;
A
#
# COMPACT_ATOMS: atom_id res chain seq x y z
N MET A 1 -29.95 -7.96 -0.08
CA MET A 1 -28.79 -8.44 0.71
C MET A 1 -27.80 -7.29 0.88
N ARG A 2 -27.24 -7.08 2.08
CA ARG A 2 -26.15 -6.11 2.28
C ARG A 2 -24.85 -6.71 1.74
N VAL A 3 -24.22 -6.04 0.77
CA VAL A 3 -22.91 -6.46 0.25
C VAL A 3 -21.86 -6.19 1.33
N THR A 4 -21.09 -7.21 1.68
CA THR A 4 -19.97 -7.06 2.62
C THR A 4 -18.78 -6.42 1.92
N VAL A 5 -17.90 -5.81 2.70
CA VAL A 5 -16.61 -5.27 2.21
C VAL A 5 -15.83 -6.30 1.40
N VAL A 6 -15.74 -7.53 1.90
CA VAL A 6 -14.99 -8.60 1.24
C VAL A 6 -15.62 -8.94 -0.11
N GLN A 7 -16.95 -9.04 -0.17
CA GLN A 7 -17.64 -9.29 -1.44
C GLN A 7 -17.46 -8.13 -2.44
N ALA A 8 -17.44 -6.88 -1.96
CA ALA A 8 -17.18 -5.73 -2.82
C ALA A 8 -15.74 -5.75 -3.37
N ALA A 9 -14.75 -6.07 -2.52
CA ALA A 9 -13.34 -6.19 -2.91
C ALA A 9 -13.15 -7.27 -4.00
N GLU A 10 -13.71 -8.47 -3.76
CA GLU A 10 -13.62 -9.60 -4.70
C GLU A 10 -14.29 -9.28 -6.03
N ARG A 11 -15.50 -8.71 -6.01
CA ARG A 11 -16.22 -8.33 -7.24
C ARG A 11 -15.42 -7.32 -8.06
N TRP A 12 -14.83 -6.33 -7.39
CA TRP A 12 -13.98 -5.34 -8.04
C TRP A 12 -12.75 -6.01 -8.64
N TRP A 13 -12.10 -6.91 -7.89
CA TRP A 13 -10.90 -7.62 -8.32
C TRP A 13 -11.14 -8.51 -9.54
N SER A 14 -12.24 -9.27 -9.55
CA SER A 14 -12.63 -10.09 -10.71
C SER A 14 -12.77 -9.25 -11.96
N HIS A 15 -13.47 -8.11 -11.88
CA HIS A 15 -13.64 -7.20 -13.02
C HIS A 15 -12.30 -6.64 -13.52
N PHE A 16 -11.38 -6.30 -12.61
CA PHE A 16 -10.03 -5.86 -12.97
C PHE A 16 -9.26 -6.94 -13.74
N LEU A 17 -9.27 -8.19 -13.26
CA LEU A 17 -8.57 -9.31 -13.91
C LEU A 17 -9.16 -9.66 -15.28
N GLU A 18 -10.48 -9.61 -15.44
CA GLU A 18 -11.15 -9.81 -16.73
C GLU A 18 -10.67 -8.79 -17.78
N SER A 19 -10.41 -7.56 -17.35
CA SER A 19 -9.94 -6.48 -18.22
C SER A 19 -8.42 -6.47 -18.41
N ASN A 20 -7.65 -7.11 -17.53
CA ASN A 20 -6.19 -6.99 -17.46
C ASN A 20 -5.51 -8.37 -17.41
N ASN A 21 -5.76 -9.21 -18.41
CA ASN A 21 -5.16 -10.54 -18.52
C ASN A 21 -3.75 -10.47 -19.14
N THR A 22 -2.76 -10.00 -18.36
CA THR A 22 -1.36 -9.94 -18.77
C THR A 22 -0.45 -10.52 -17.70
N LEU A 23 0.72 -11.02 -18.10
CA LEU A 23 1.74 -11.50 -17.15
C LEU A 23 2.13 -10.42 -16.14
N ILE A 24 2.16 -9.14 -16.54
CA ILE A 24 2.44 -8.02 -15.64
C ILE A 24 1.36 -7.88 -14.57
N ALA A 25 0.09 -7.95 -14.95
CA ALA A 25 -1.02 -7.93 -14.00
C ALA A 25 -0.98 -9.16 -13.08
N GLU A 26 -0.82 -10.36 -13.63
CA GLU A 26 -0.73 -11.60 -12.84
C GLU A 26 0.42 -11.57 -11.81
N THR A 27 1.54 -10.95 -12.20
CA THR A 27 2.75 -10.94 -11.39
C THR A 27 2.74 -9.82 -10.35
N PHE A 28 2.48 -8.58 -10.77
CA PHE A 28 2.73 -7.38 -9.96
C PHE A 28 1.46 -6.75 -9.39
N SER A 29 0.27 -7.10 -9.89
CA SER A 29 -0.94 -6.44 -9.42
C SER A 29 -1.38 -6.95 -8.06
N GLY A 30 -1.70 -6.03 -7.16
CA GLY A 30 -2.48 -6.27 -5.96
C GLY A 30 -3.68 -5.31 -5.91
N GLN A 31 -4.44 -5.39 -4.83
CA GLN A 31 -5.55 -4.49 -4.57
C GLN A 31 -5.36 -3.79 -3.23
N LEU A 32 -5.38 -2.46 -3.28
CA LEU A 32 -5.48 -1.60 -2.11
C LEU A 32 -6.95 -1.33 -1.82
N ARG A 33 -7.24 -1.19 -0.52
CA ARG A 33 -8.48 -0.65 -0.01
C ARG A 33 -8.19 0.65 0.71
N SER A 34 -8.79 1.74 0.25
CA SER A 34 -8.80 3.02 0.96
C SER A 34 -10.12 3.17 1.70
N ARG A 35 -10.05 3.23 3.03
CA ARG A 35 -11.20 3.43 3.90
C ARG A 35 -11.18 4.85 4.45
N VAL A 36 -12.24 5.61 4.21
CA VAL A 36 -12.46 6.94 4.80
C VAL A 36 -13.60 6.87 5.81
N LYS A 37 -13.36 7.27 7.06
CA LYS A 37 -14.35 7.30 8.14
C LYS A 37 -14.61 8.74 8.61
N CYS A 38 -15.84 9.20 8.50
CA CYS A 38 -16.23 10.49 9.05
C CYS A 38 -16.11 10.48 10.58
N THR A 39 -15.40 11.45 11.18
CA THR A 39 -15.24 11.51 12.64
C THR A 39 -16.49 12.00 13.37
N MET A 40 -17.46 12.59 12.64
CA MET A 40 -18.69 13.12 13.24
C MET A 40 -19.83 12.10 13.27
N CYS A 41 -20.12 11.44 12.15
CA CYS A 41 -21.23 10.49 12.04
C CYS A 41 -20.79 9.02 12.01
N GLY A 42 -19.49 8.75 11.92
CA GLY A 42 -18.95 7.39 11.88
C GLY A 42 -19.14 6.65 10.55
N THR A 43 -19.84 7.23 9.57
CA THR A 43 -20.03 6.62 8.25
C THR A 43 -18.69 6.37 7.57
N THR A 44 -18.53 5.17 7.02
CA THR A 44 -17.35 4.74 6.30
C THR A 44 -17.62 4.66 4.80
N SER A 45 -16.66 5.09 3.99
CA SER A 45 -16.61 4.84 2.55
C SER A 45 -15.36 4.02 2.24
N ASP A 46 -15.53 2.97 1.44
CA ASP A 46 -14.45 2.07 1.04
C ASP A 46 -14.30 2.15 -0.49
N THR A 47 -13.08 2.41 -0.96
CA THR A 47 -12.70 2.29 -2.38
C THR A 47 -11.66 1.19 -2.54
N PHE A 48 -11.70 0.50 -3.68
CA PHE A 48 -10.77 -0.57 -4.02
C PHE A 48 -10.05 -0.19 -5.31
N ASP A 49 -8.73 -0.22 -5.28
CA ASP A 49 -7.89 0.26 -6.37
C ASP A 49 -6.80 -0.77 -6.66
N PRO A 50 -6.48 -1.06 -7.94
CA PRO A 50 -5.40 -1.94 -8.27
C PRO A 50 -4.08 -1.19 -8.05
N PHE A 51 -3.03 -1.88 -7.66
CA PHE A 51 -1.69 -1.30 -7.59
C PHE A 51 -0.68 -2.26 -8.19
N PHE A 52 0.39 -1.73 -8.78
CA PHE A 52 1.52 -2.51 -9.30
C PHE A 52 2.79 -2.30 -8.46
N ASP A 53 2.83 -1.21 -7.69
CA ASP A 53 3.90 -0.88 -6.75
C ASP A 53 3.36 -0.15 -5.52
N LEU A 54 4.14 -0.15 -4.44
CA LEU A 54 3.93 0.75 -3.31
C LEU A 54 4.97 1.86 -3.35
N SER A 55 4.50 3.06 -3.70
CA SER A 55 5.35 4.25 -3.71
C SER A 55 5.38 4.91 -2.32
N LEU A 56 6.31 4.49 -1.49
CA LEU A 56 6.45 4.87 -0.08
C LEU A 56 7.04 6.29 0.07
N PRO A 57 6.37 7.19 0.81
CA PRO A 57 6.98 8.46 1.21
C PRO A 57 8.17 8.20 2.14
N LEU A 58 9.18 9.06 2.07
CA LEU A 58 10.30 9.02 3.01
C LEU A 58 10.23 10.21 3.95
N GLU A 59 10.27 9.91 5.24
CA GLU A 59 10.46 10.94 6.26
C GLU A 59 11.90 11.44 6.25
N ARG A 60 12.09 12.71 6.66
CA ARG A 60 13.42 13.31 6.79
C ARG A 60 14.10 12.77 8.04
N ALA A 61 14.74 11.61 7.91
CA ALA A 61 15.57 11.01 8.94
C ALA A 61 16.93 10.59 8.34
N PRO A 62 18.01 10.50 9.16
CA PRO A 62 19.31 10.04 8.68
C PRO A 62 19.28 8.57 8.24
N ARG A 63 18.49 7.74 8.96
CA ARG A 63 18.30 6.31 8.68
C ARG A 63 16.84 5.93 8.94
N LEU A 64 16.28 5.11 8.06
CA LEU A 64 14.95 4.50 8.19
C LEU A 64 15.03 3.01 7.85
N SER A 65 14.15 2.19 8.43
CA SER A 65 13.96 0.82 7.97
C SER A 65 12.86 0.79 6.90
N LEU A 66 12.96 -0.11 5.92
CA LEU A 66 11.90 -0.29 4.94
C LEU A 66 10.57 -0.69 5.61
N HIS A 67 10.64 -1.50 6.67
CA HIS A 67 9.48 -1.91 7.43
C HIS A 67 8.71 -0.71 8.00
N THR A 68 9.43 0.22 8.64
CA THR A 68 8.85 1.47 9.13
C THR A 68 8.20 2.27 8.00
N CYS A 69 8.85 2.39 6.84
CA CYS A 69 8.25 3.09 5.71
C CYS A 69 6.97 2.43 5.20
N VAL A 70 6.90 1.09 5.21
CA VAL A 70 5.70 0.34 4.82
C VAL A 70 4.61 0.49 5.87
N GLU A 71 4.92 0.38 7.16
CA GLU A 71 3.95 0.58 8.25
C GLU A 71 3.34 1.98 8.18
N SER A 72 4.18 3.02 8.10
CA SER A 72 3.71 4.39 8.01
C SER A 72 2.89 4.67 6.74
N PHE A 73 3.07 3.91 5.67
CA PHE A 73 2.23 4.02 4.47
C PHE A 73 0.78 3.54 4.71
N PHE A 74 0.59 2.62 5.66
CA PHE A 74 -0.71 2.06 6.02
C PHE A 74 -1.31 2.63 7.31
N ASP A 75 -0.62 3.54 7.97
CA ASP A 75 -1.11 4.25 9.15
C ASP A 75 -2.36 5.08 8.81
N GLU A 76 -3.18 5.28 9.84
CA GLU A 76 -4.36 6.13 9.73
C GLU A 76 -3.94 7.61 9.65
N GLU A 77 -4.33 8.29 8.57
CA GLU A 77 -4.13 9.73 8.40
C GLU A 77 -5.42 10.51 8.71
N ILE A 78 -5.27 11.73 9.23
CA ILE A 78 -6.41 12.62 9.53
C ILE A 78 -6.61 13.59 8.36
N LEU A 79 -7.77 13.50 7.72
CA LEU A 79 -8.23 14.43 6.69
C LEU A 79 -8.90 15.66 7.32
N GLY A 80 -8.71 16.83 6.70
CA GLY A 80 -9.29 18.10 7.14
C GLY A 80 -8.53 18.80 8.26
N GLN A 81 -7.22 18.56 8.39
CA GLN A 81 -6.30 19.44 9.11
C GLN A 81 -6.15 20.79 8.38
N PRO A 82 -5.78 21.89 9.09
CA PRO A 82 -5.49 23.17 8.43
C PRO A 82 -4.50 22.99 7.27
N GLY A 83 -4.81 23.58 6.11
CA GLY A 83 -3.99 23.46 4.90
C GLY A 83 -4.17 22.17 4.08
N HIS A 84 -4.99 21.22 4.53
CA HIS A 84 -5.26 19.96 3.82
C HIS A 84 -6.69 19.91 3.27
N GLN A 85 -6.93 19.06 2.27
CA GLN A 85 -8.28 18.86 1.73
C GLN A 85 -9.21 18.24 2.79
N HIS A 86 -10.41 18.80 2.91
CA HIS A 86 -11.46 18.25 3.75
C HIS A 86 -12.25 17.17 3.00
N TYR A 87 -12.67 16.12 3.72
CA TYR A 87 -13.58 15.11 3.20
C TYR A 87 -15.02 15.64 3.19
N PHE A 88 -15.74 15.49 2.08
CA PHE A 88 -17.18 15.76 2.04
C PHE A 88 -17.95 14.52 2.50
N CYS A 89 -18.63 14.62 3.63
CA CYS A 89 -19.42 13.51 4.16
C CYS A 89 -20.82 13.51 3.52
N GLU A 90 -21.19 12.42 2.87
CA GLU A 90 -22.49 12.27 2.21
C GLU A 90 -23.67 12.14 3.18
N VAL A 91 -23.42 11.74 4.43
CA VAL A 91 -24.45 11.66 5.47
C VAL A 91 -24.62 13.00 6.17
N CYS A 92 -23.53 13.67 6.53
CA CYS A 92 -23.60 15.02 7.12
C CYS A 92 -23.90 16.12 6.08
N LYS A 93 -23.77 15.82 4.78
CA LYS A 93 -23.92 16.77 3.66
C LYS A 93 -23.02 18.01 3.76
N GLN A 94 -21.83 17.87 4.33
CA GLN A 94 -20.86 18.96 4.46
C GLN A 94 -19.42 18.46 4.59
N LYS A 95 -18.46 19.37 4.43
CA LYS A 95 -17.04 19.12 4.70
C LYS A 95 -16.84 18.80 6.19
N ARG A 96 -16.19 17.68 6.47
CA ARG A 96 -15.89 17.18 7.83
C ARG A 96 -14.44 16.72 7.91
N ARG A 97 -13.96 16.62 9.15
CA ARG A 97 -12.77 15.81 9.44
C ARG A 97 -13.13 14.34 9.24
N ALA A 98 -12.17 13.58 8.76
CA ALA A 98 -12.29 12.15 8.57
C ALA A 98 -10.95 11.49 8.86
N THR A 99 -10.96 10.20 9.13
CA THR A 99 -9.74 9.40 9.08
C THR A 99 -9.70 8.65 7.76
N LYS A 100 -8.50 8.47 7.20
CA LYS A 100 -8.26 7.65 6.02
C LYS A 100 -7.19 6.62 6.33
N GLN A 101 -7.44 5.37 5.96
CA GLN A 101 -6.50 4.29 6.17
C GLN A 101 -6.45 3.41 4.93
N LEU A 102 -5.24 3.05 4.51
CA LEU A 102 -5.01 2.09 3.45
C LEU A 102 -4.86 0.68 4.05
N SER A 103 -5.21 -0.34 3.26
CA SER A 103 -4.92 -1.73 3.59
C SER A 103 -4.84 -2.55 2.31
N ILE A 104 -4.16 -3.69 2.34
CA ILE A 104 -4.10 -4.61 1.18
C ILE A 104 -5.20 -5.67 1.31
N THR A 105 -6.04 -5.79 0.29
CA THR A 105 -7.07 -6.84 0.16
C THR A 105 -6.61 -7.99 -0.72
N HIS A 106 -5.90 -7.71 -1.82
CA HIS A 106 -5.26 -8.71 -2.67
C HIS A 106 -3.77 -8.44 -2.78
N VAL A 107 -2.99 -9.49 -2.55
CA VAL A 107 -1.54 -9.41 -2.42
C VAL A 107 -0.91 -9.87 -3.74
N PRO A 108 0.00 -9.08 -4.35
CA PRO A 108 0.64 -9.47 -5.60
C PRO A 108 1.56 -10.68 -5.40
N THR A 109 1.87 -11.36 -6.50
CA THR A 109 2.89 -12.41 -6.49
C THR A 109 4.27 -11.80 -6.25
N LEU A 110 4.57 -10.68 -6.92
CA LEU A 110 5.74 -9.85 -6.71
C LEU A 110 5.33 -8.46 -6.23
N LEU A 111 5.69 -8.09 -5.01
CA LEU A 111 5.46 -6.74 -4.52
C LEU A 111 6.56 -5.83 -5.01
N LEU A 112 6.22 -4.82 -5.83
CA LEU A 112 7.16 -3.77 -6.18
C LEU A 112 7.11 -2.65 -5.13
N VAL A 113 8.26 -2.17 -4.67
CA VAL A 113 8.35 -1.02 -3.77
C VAL A 113 9.16 0.09 -4.44
N HIS A 114 8.62 1.29 -4.41
CA HIS A 114 9.28 2.50 -4.89
C HIS A 114 9.46 3.46 -3.71
N LEU A 115 10.69 3.94 -3.51
CA LEU A 115 10.99 4.91 -2.45
C LEU A 115 10.96 6.33 -3.02
N LYS A 116 9.99 7.16 -2.60
CA LYS A 116 9.85 8.55 -3.05
C LYS A 116 10.95 9.45 -2.46
N ARG A 117 12.14 9.41 -3.06
CA ARG A 117 13.33 10.17 -2.65
C ARG A 117 13.36 11.63 -3.12
N TYR A 118 12.49 12.00 -4.05
CA TYR A 118 12.43 13.33 -4.65
C TYR A 118 11.12 14.02 -4.26
N SER A 119 11.23 15.25 -3.76
CA SER A 119 10.10 16.12 -3.40
C SER A 119 10.21 17.42 -4.21
N SER A 120 9.12 18.17 -4.28
CA SER A 120 8.96 19.41 -5.06
C SER A 120 9.96 20.53 -4.71
N MET A 121 10.63 20.44 -3.56
CA MET A 121 11.83 21.22 -3.28
C MET A 121 13.05 20.42 -3.74
N LEU A 122 13.78 20.96 -4.72
CA LEU A 122 14.95 20.43 -5.46
C LEU A 122 16.13 19.85 -4.63
N SER A 123 15.98 19.57 -3.33
CA SER A 123 16.93 18.80 -2.52
C SER A 123 16.51 17.33 -2.47
N GLY A 124 17.28 16.44 -3.11
CA GLY A 124 17.11 14.99 -2.96
C GLY A 124 17.24 14.54 -1.50
N VAL A 125 16.32 13.69 -1.04
CA VAL A 125 16.35 13.15 0.33
C VAL A 125 17.47 12.12 0.44
N ARG A 126 18.53 12.45 1.21
CA ARG A 126 19.72 11.59 1.44
C ARG A 126 19.53 10.50 2.50
N THR A 127 18.29 10.16 2.85
CA THR A 127 17.98 9.15 3.87
C THR A 127 18.46 7.77 3.44
N THR A 128 19.27 7.13 4.27
CA THR A 128 19.62 5.71 4.08
C THR A 128 18.43 4.86 4.51
N VAL A 129 17.96 3.97 3.64
CA VAL A 129 16.88 3.04 3.95
C VAL A 129 17.46 1.64 4.07
N ASP A 130 17.31 1.03 5.23
CA ASP A 130 17.71 -0.35 5.45
C ASP A 130 16.66 -1.30 4.89
N VAL A 131 17.07 -2.07 3.88
CA VAL A 131 16.25 -3.05 3.15
C VAL A 131 16.57 -4.48 3.63
N GLN A 132 17.35 -4.65 4.72
CA GLN A 132 17.81 -5.98 5.13
C GLN A 132 16.73 -6.93 5.68
N MET A 133 15.48 -6.49 5.84
CA MET A 133 14.47 -7.25 6.56
C MET A 133 13.48 -7.99 5.66
N ARG A 134 12.99 -9.15 6.14
CA ARG A 134 11.81 -9.82 5.60
C ARG A 134 10.59 -8.94 5.91
N LEU A 135 9.82 -8.57 4.88
CA LEU A 135 8.50 -7.97 5.08
C LEU A 135 7.52 -9.09 5.42
N ASN A 136 7.42 -9.40 6.71
CA ASN A 136 6.33 -10.24 7.20
C ASN A 136 5.01 -9.54 6.89
N LYS A 137 3.96 -10.30 6.54
CA LYS A 137 2.62 -9.75 6.35
C LYS A 137 2.19 -9.10 7.66
N GLY A 138 2.34 -7.79 7.77
CA GLY A 138 2.02 -7.04 8.97
C GLY A 138 0.53 -6.84 9.14
N GLU A 139 0.16 -6.07 10.16
CA GLU A 139 -1.24 -5.87 10.51
C GLU A 139 -2.06 -5.11 9.44
N TRP A 140 -1.37 -4.49 8.48
CA TRP A 140 -1.88 -3.71 7.35
C TRP A 140 -2.50 -4.52 6.20
N MET A 141 -2.50 -5.85 6.29
CA MET A 141 -3.29 -6.72 5.41
C MET A 141 -4.62 -7.12 6.05
N ASP A 142 -5.72 -7.09 5.28
CA ASP A 142 -7.02 -7.59 5.75
C ASP A 142 -6.90 -9.08 6.13
N LYS A 143 -7.69 -9.55 7.10
CA LYS A 143 -7.55 -10.90 7.71
C LYS A 143 -7.61 -12.04 6.69
N LYS A 144 -8.29 -11.83 5.56
CA LYS A 144 -8.36 -12.79 4.44
C LYS A 144 -7.08 -12.80 3.58
N ALA A 145 -6.38 -11.66 3.45
CA ALA A 145 -5.07 -11.54 2.80
C ALA A 145 -3.92 -12.12 3.66
N ARG A 146 -4.13 -12.20 4.98
CA ARG A 146 -3.24 -12.87 5.96
C ARG A 146 -3.22 -14.41 5.86
N GLY A 147 -3.32 -15.00 4.66
CA GLY A 147 -2.96 -16.41 4.46
C GLY A 147 -1.47 -16.68 4.75
N ARG A 148 -1.08 -17.96 4.98
CA ARG A 148 0.24 -18.47 5.47
C ARG A 148 1.47 -18.24 4.55
N ASN A 149 1.59 -17.11 3.87
CA ASN A 149 2.76 -16.81 3.02
C ASN A 149 3.41 -15.51 3.49
N ALA A 150 4.73 -15.48 3.62
CA ALA A 150 5.50 -14.25 3.85
C ALA A 150 6.08 -13.75 2.51
N PHE A 151 6.26 -12.43 2.36
CA PHE A 151 7.13 -11.92 1.31
C PHE A 151 8.57 -12.08 1.78
N VAL A 152 9.38 -12.79 0.99
CA VAL A 152 10.81 -12.93 1.26
C VAL A 152 11.53 -12.13 0.17
N PRO A 153 12.45 -11.22 0.52
CA PRO A 153 13.20 -10.49 -0.50
C PRO A 153 13.99 -11.49 -1.34
N SER A 154 13.67 -11.60 -2.63
CA SER A 154 14.33 -12.48 -3.59
C SER A 154 15.36 -11.75 -4.44
N LEU A 155 15.13 -10.47 -4.77
CA LEU A 155 16.07 -9.65 -5.52
C LEU A 155 16.35 -8.34 -4.79
N ARG A 156 17.65 -8.06 -4.58
CA ARG A 156 18.15 -6.77 -4.13
C ARG A 156 18.88 -6.12 -5.29
N PHE A 157 18.32 -5.06 -5.85
CA PHE A 157 19.11 -4.13 -6.66
C PHE A 157 19.65 -3.03 -5.75
N VAL A 158 20.86 -3.24 -5.23
CA VAL A 158 21.67 -2.15 -4.65
C VAL A 158 22.38 -1.49 -5.83
N HIS A 159 22.13 -0.20 -6.09
CA HIS A 159 22.99 0.54 -7.03
C HIS A 159 23.59 1.82 -6.45
N CYS A 160 24.80 2.01 -6.94
CA CYS A 160 25.84 3.00 -6.77
C CYS A 160 25.38 4.46 -6.97
N PRO A 161 26.14 5.43 -6.45
CA PRO A 161 25.72 6.81 -6.28
C PRO A 161 25.89 7.62 -7.57
N SER A 162 24.91 7.58 -8.47
CA SER A 162 24.65 8.69 -9.41
C SER A 162 23.36 8.44 -10.23
N SER A 163 22.28 9.11 -9.81
CA SER A 163 21.29 9.75 -10.70
C SER A 163 20.29 8.92 -11.56
N VAL A 164 19.76 7.77 -11.12
CA VAL A 164 18.64 7.08 -11.82
C VAL A 164 17.60 6.50 -10.82
N PRO A 165 16.27 6.51 -11.09
CA PRO A 165 15.23 6.11 -10.13
C PRO A 165 15.25 4.63 -9.72
N TYR A 166 14.82 4.37 -8.47
CA TYR A 166 14.91 3.10 -7.76
C TYR A 166 13.61 2.28 -7.87
N ILE A 167 13.69 1.06 -8.40
CA ILE A 167 12.58 0.10 -8.48
C ILE A 167 13.00 -1.18 -7.73
N TRP A 168 12.23 -1.63 -6.74
CA TRP A 168 12.55 -2.82 -5.91
C TRP A 168 11.49 -3.92 -6.11
N LEU A 169 11.88 -5.18 -6.41
CA LEU A 169 10.97 -6.34 -6.51
C LEU A 169 11.08 -7.25 -5.27
N PHE A 170 9.95 -7.71 -4.71
CA PHE A 170 9.87 -8.72 -3.65
C PHE A 170 9.08 -9.95 -4.11
N GLU A 171 9.62 -11.16 -4.06
CA GLU A 171 8.87 -12.41 -4.33
C GLU A 171 8.06 -12.92 -3.12
N ARG A 172 6.93 -13.53 -3.43
CA ARG A 172 6.15 -14.35 -2.50
C ARG A 172 6.88 -15.67 -2.27
N ALA A 173 7.28 -15.95 -1.04
CA ALA A 173 7.86 -17.26 -0.71
C ALA A 173 6.76 -18.33 -0.65
N PHE A 174 6.87 -19.34 -1.51
CA PHE A 174 6.21 -20.63 -1.32
C PHE A 174 7.13 -21.50 -0.46
N PHE A 175 6.71 -21.81 0.78
CA PHE A 175 7.27 -22.96 1.48
C PHE A 175 6.66 -24.21 0.84
N GLY A 176 7.43 -24.85 -0.04
CA GLY A 176 7.12 -26.19 -0.51
C GLY A 176 7.01 -27.12 0.70
N VAL A 177 5.86 -27.79 0.81
CA VAL A 177 5.72 -28.96 1.67
C VAL A 177 6.56 -30.04 0.99
N GLY A 178 7.64 -30.46 1.65
CA GLY A 178 8.42 -31.62 1.22
C GLY A 178 7.51 -32.85 1.19
N LEU A 179 7.54 -33.56 0.07
CA LEU A 179 7.22 -34.98 -0.04
C LEU A 179 8.53 -35.70 -0.33
#